data_AF-A0A6B1E032-F1
#
_entry.id   AF-A0A6B1E032-F1
#
_cell.length_a   1.000
_cell.length_b   1.000
_cell.length_c   1.000
_cell.angle_alpha   90.00
_cell.angle_beta   90.00
_cell.angle_gamma   90.00
#
_symmetry.space_group_name_H-M   'P 1'
#
loop_
_entity.id
_entity.type
_entity.pdbx_description
1 polymer ?
#
loop_
_entity_poly.entity_id
_entity_poly.type
_entity_poly.pdbx_seq_one_letter_code
_entity_poly.pdbx_strand_id
1 'polypeptide(L)'
;MEALGINPGLMLIWLIAFIMLYVLMTRFIYDPLTNVLNERRNRIAKGLDDAAAAAAARQNAEAEAEKILAQARSEAQKVIDEARGRGEDVASGIEQEARQTAAKIQYDAQTEAVATRNAELGNLREQVLQISVAVASRILGENIDAAKQQSLVNNFIAELPADARGLGGSIEVVSAMPLTAAEQAQITSEVGASDASFSVDPSILGGLVVRWSGGLVDGSVRSQLSQMARNLN
;
A
#
# COMPACT_ATOMS: atom_id res chain seq x y z
N MET A 1 6.14 15.75 143.04
CA MET A 1 6.21 15.60 141.57
C MET A 1 7.31 14.60 141.22
N GLU A 2 7.18 13.34 141.66
CA GLU A 2 8.12 12.23 141.36
C GLU A 2 7.37 10.90 141.10
N ALA A 3 6.04 10.94 140.87
CA ALA A 3 5.20 9.75 140.65
C ALA A 3 4.76 9.55 139.18
N LEU A 4 5.28 10.38 138.28
CA LEU A 4 5.25 10.13 136.84
C LEU A 4 6.72 10.19 136.46
N GLY A 5 7.33 9.08 136.05
CA GLY A 5 8.73 8.98 135.60
C GLY A 5 9.01 9.77 134.31
N ILE A 6 8.37 10.92 134.14
CA ILE A 6 8.43 11.81 133.00
C ILE A 6 9.44 12.89 133.35
N ASN A 7 10.67 12.70 132.90
CA ASN A 7 11.67 13.75 132.91
C ASN A 7 11.37 14.72 131.76
N PRO A 8 11.02 16.01 132.02
CA PRO A 8 10.72 16.97 130.96
C PRO A 8 11.92 17.20 130.02
N GLY A 9 13.15 17.03 130.52
CA GLY A 9 14.36 17.02 129.69
C GLY A 9 14.42 15.85 128.70
N LEU A 10 14.00 14.65 129.11
CA LEU A 10 13.91 13.51 128.19
C LEU A 10 12.82 13.73 127.14
N MET A 11 11.65 14.26 127.53
CA MET A 11 10.59 14.59 126.57
C MET A 11 11.03 15.61 125.51
N LEU A 12 11.81 16.62 125.89
CA LEU A 12 12.35 17.60 124.94
C LEU A 12 13.32 16.94 123.94
N ILE A 13 14.17 16.04 124.41
CA ILE A 13 15.11 15.28 123.55
C ILE A 13 14.33 14.38 122.58
N TRP A 14 13.30 13.66 123.06
CA TRP A 14 12.44 12.84 122.20
C TRP A 14 11.66 13.68 121.18
N LEU A 15 11.20 14.88 121.56
CA LEU A 15 10.52 15.81 120.65
C LEU A 15 11.48 16.30 119.55
N ILE A 16 12.70 16.69 119.91
CA ILE A 16 13.72 17.12 118.94
C ILE A 16 14.10 15.96 118.01
N ALA A 17 14.27 14.74 118.54
CA ALA A 17 14.54 13.55 117.75
C ALA A 17 13.37 13.23 116.80
N PHE A 18 12.12 13.38 117.25
CA PHE A 18 10.93 13.19 116.42
C PHE A 18 10.85 14.23 115.31
N ILE A 19 11.11 15.51 115.60
CA ILE A 19 11.13 16.57 114.60
C ILE A 19 12.25 16.33 113.58
N MET A 20 13.44 15.95 114.04
CA MET A 20 14.57 15.62 113.17
C MET A 20 14.22 14.44 112.24
N LEU A 21 13.61 13.38 112.78
CA LEU A 21 13.13 12.24 112.00
C LEU A 21 12.03 12.64 111.01
N TYR A 22 11.08 13.47 111.44
CA TYR A 22 9.98 13.96 110.59
C TYR A 22 10.53 14.73 109.38
N VAL A 23 11.46 15.66 109.60
CA VAL A 23 12.10 16.43 108.53
C VAL A 23 12.86 15.51 107.57
N LEU A 24 13.59 14.52 108.11
CA LEU A 24 14.27 13.52 107.31
C LEU A 24 13.27 12.71 106.46
N MET A 25 12.17 12.27 107.06
CA MET A 25 11.15 11.47 106.38
C MET A 25 10.42 12.26 105.29
N THR A 26 10.06 13.52 105.56
CA THR A 26 9.41 14.37 104.55
C THR A 26 10.32 14.61 103.36
N ARG A 27 11.60 14.91 103.58
CA ARG A 27 12.54 15.21 102.48
C ARG A 27 12.92 13.95 101.69
N PHE A 28 13.16 12.83 102.38
CA PHE A 28 13.68 11.61 101.76
C PHE A 28 12.60 10.65 101.24
N ILE A 29 11.36 10.69 101.74
CA ILE A 29 10.30 9.74 101.34
C ILE A 29 9.18 10.41 100.56
N TYR A 30 8.71 11.59 100.99
CA TYR A 30 7.56 12.24 100.35
C TYR A 30 7.86 12.71 98.92
N ASP A 31 9.02 13.37 98.73
CA ASP A 31 9.45 13.85 97.42
C ASP A 31 9.59 12.71 96.38
N PRO A 32 10.36 11.62 96.62
CA PRO A 32 10.47 10.55 95.63
C PRO A 32 9.16 9.78 95.43
N LEU A 33 8.34 9.60 96.47
CA LEU A 33 7.06 8.89 96.34
C LEU A 33 6.06 9.67 95.46
N THR A 34 5.94 10.98 95.67
CA THR A 34 5.07 11.83 94.86
C THR A 34 5.57 11.95 93.43
N ASN A 35 6.89 12.02 93.22
CA ASN A 35 7.49 12.01 91.89
C ASN A 35 7.17 10.74 91.10
N VAL A 36 7.30 9.55 91.71
CA VAL A 36 6.96 8.28 91.03
C VAL A 36 5.47 8.20 90.68
N LEU A 37 4.59 8.69 91.56
CA LEU A 37 3.15 8.73 91.28
C LEU A 37 2.81 9.70 90.14
N ASN A 38 3.44 10.88 90.12
CA ASN A 38 3.26 11.87 89.05
C ASN A 38 3.83 11.36 87.72
N GLU A 39 4.99 10.71 87.72
CA GLU A 39 5.58 10.11 86.52
C GLU A 39 4.68 9.00 85.96
N ARG A 40 4.12 8.14 86.82
CA ARG A 40 3.13 7.13 86.41
C ARG A 40 1.88 7.77 85.81
N ARG A 41 1.33 8.80 86.47
CA ARG A 41 0.16 9.54 85.94
C ARG A 41 0.46 10.17 84.59
N ASN A 42 1.60 10.84 84.45
CA ASN A 42 2.00 11.47 83.19
C ASN A 42 2.23 10.44 82.08
N ARG A 43 2.84 9.29 82.40
CA ARG A 43 3.04 8.21 81.43
C ARG A 43 1.72 7.61 80.94
N ILE A 44 0.75 7.43 81.85
CA ILE A 44 -0.59 6.94 81.50
C ILE A 44 -1.33 7.98 80.67
N ALA A 45 -1.34 9.24 81.11
CA ALA A 45 -2.01 10.34 80.40
C ALA A 45 -1.43 10.51 78.98
N LYS A 46 -0.10 10.50 78.86
CA LYS A 46 0.58 10.56 77.56
C LYS A 46 0.27 9.33 76.71
N GLY A 47 0.26 8.13 77.28
CA GLY A 47 -0.09 6.91 76.56
C GLY A 47 -1.54 6.90 76.05
N LEU A 48 -2.48 7.48 76.81
CA LEU A 48 -3.87 7.67 76.38
C LEU A 48 -3.99 8.71 75.26
N ASP A 49 -3.27 9.81 75.36
CA ASP A 49 -3.25 10.87 74.33
C ASP A 49 -2.61 10.37 73.03
N ASP A 50 -1.46 9.70 73.13
CA ASP A 50 -0.77 9.07 71.98
C ASP A 50 -1.67 8.00 71.32
N ALA A 51 -2.40 7.19 72.11
CA ALA A 51 -3.33 6.21 71.58
C ALA A 51 -4.54 6.85 70.89
N ALA A 52 -5.08 7.93 71.45
CA ALA A 52 -6.17 8.69 70.83
C ALA A 52 -5.72 9.35 69.52
N ALA A 53 -4.53 9.96 69.52
CA ALA A 53 -3.92 10.55 68.33
C ALA A 53 -3.65 9.49 67.25
N ALA A 54 -3.13 8.33 67.63
CA ALA A 54 -2.91 7.21 66.70
C ALA A 54 -4.22 6.67 66.11
N ALA A 55 -5.29 6.57 66.93
CA ALA A 55 -6.59 6.16 66.45
C ALA A 55 -7.19 7.17 65.45
N ALA A 56 -7.09 8.47 65.75
CA ALA A 56 -7.53 9.53 64.84
C ALA A 56 -6.72 9.55 63.55
N ALA A 57 -5.39 9.41 63.63
CA ALA A 57 -4.51 9.33 62.46
C ALA A 57 -4.84 8.11 61.60
N ARG A 58 -5.11 6.96 62.21
CA ARG A 58 -5.54 5.75 61.50
C ARG A 58 -6.87 5.97 60.78
N GLN A 59 -7.87 6.54 61.45
CA GLN A 59 -9.16 6.82 60.84
C GLN A 59 -9.04 7.77 59.65
N ASN A 60 -8.22 8.82 59.77
CA ASN A 60 -7.95 9.75 58.68
C ASN A 60 -7.24 9.05 57.50
N ALA A 61 -6.24 8.21 57.78
CA ALA A 61 -5.54 7.45 56.76
C ALA A 61 -6.45 6.44 56.05
N GLU A 62 -7.37 5.79 56.77
CA GLU A 62 -8.37 4.89 56.19
C GLU A 62 -9.33 5.66 55.27
N ALA A 63 -9.84 6.81 55.71
CA ALA A 63 -10.70 7.67 54.90
C ALA A 63 -10.00 8.20 53.65
N GLU A 64 -8.72 8.57 53.76
CA GLU A 64 -7.92 9.01 52.62
C GLU A 64 -7.64 7.86 51.65
N ALA A 65 -7.33 6.66 52.16
CA ALA A 65 -7.15 5.46 51.34
C ALA A 65 -8.44 5.09 50.60
N GLU A 66 -9.60 5.15 51.25
CA GLU A 66 -10.90 4.93 50.60
C GLU A 66 -11.17 5.95 49.50
N LYS A 67 -10.84 7.22 49.75
CA LYS A 67 -10.96 8.29 48.75
C LYS A 67 -10.05 8.05 47.54
N ILE A 68 -8.79 7.68 47.77
CA ILE A 68 -7.84 7.35 46.70
C ILE A 68 -8.34 6.16 45.90
N LEU A 69 -8.84 5.10 46.56
CA LEU A 69 -9.41 3.94 45.89
C LEU A 69 -10.64 4.29 45.05
N ALA A 70 -11.52 5.15 45.56
CA ALA A 70 -12.69 5.62 44.82
C ALA A 70 -12.28 6.46 43.59
N GLN A 71 -11.30 7.34 43.74
CA GLN A 71 -10.74 8.12 42.63
C GLN A 71 -10.09 7.23 41.58
N ALA A 72 -9.25 6.27 42.00
CA ALA A 72 -8.60 5.32 41.10
C ALA A 72 -9.61 4.46 40.34
N ARG A 73 -10.70 4.03 40.98
CA ARG A 73 -11.80 3.32 40.30
C ARG A 73 -12.52 4.20 39.28
N SER A 74 -12.79 5.46 39.62
CA SER A 74 -13.42 6.40 38.69
C SER A 74 -12.52 6.69 37.49
N GLU A 75 -11.22 6.87 37.71
CA GLU A 75 -10.24 7.10 36.65
C GLU A 75 -10.08 5.86 35.77
N ALA A 76 -9.99 4.67 36.36
CA ALA A 76 -9.96 3.42 35.61
C ALA A 76 -11.21 3.25 34.74
N GLN A 77 -12.40 3.58 35.26
CA GLN A 77 -13.63 3.53 34.47
C GLN A 77 -13.60 4.52 33.31
N LYS A 78 -13.13 5.76 33.54
CA LYS A 78 -12.95 6.76 32.47
C LYS A 78 -12.00 6.27 31.40
N VAL A 79 -10.86 5.67 31.78
CA VAL A 79 -9.90 5.11 30.82
C VAL A 79 -10.52 3.99 30.00
N ILE A 80 -11.32 3.12 30.61
CA ILE A 80 -12.04 2.06 29.90
C ILE A 80 -13.06 2.65 28.92
N ASP A 81 -13.82 3.66 29.34
CA ASP A 81 -14.83 4.29 28.49
C ASP A 81 -14.19 5.06 27.33
N GLU A 82 -13.08 5.77 27.57
CA GLU A 82 -12.28 6.39 26.51
C GLU A 82 -11.69 5.35 25.55
N ALA A 83 -11.17 4.24 26.05
CA ALA A 83 -10.62 3.18 25.21
C ALA A 83 -11.72 2.53 24.34
N ARG A 84 -12.93 2.35 24.88
CA ARG A 84 -14.09 1.88 24.11
C ARG A 84 -14.48 2.88 23.03
N GLY A 85 -14.60 4.17 23.38
CA GLY A 85 -14.93 5.22 22.41
C GLY A 85 -13.91 5.29 21.26
N ARG A 86 -12.60 5.29 21.58
CA ARG A 86 -11.54 5.23 20.55
C ARG A 86 -11.60 3.95 19.73
N GLY A 87 -11.95 2.82 20.34
CA GLY A 87 -12.12 1.54 19.65
C GLY A 87 -13.27 1.59 18.64
N GLU A 88 -14.41 2.18 19.03
CA GLU A 88 -15.57 2.40 18.15
C GLU A 88 -15.23 3.37 17.01
N ASP A 89 -14.53 4.46 17.29
CA ASP A 89 -14.08 5.42 16.27
C ASP A 89 -13.16 4.76 15.24
N VAL A 90 -12.20 3.95 15.70
CA VAL A 90 -11.30 3.19 14.82
C VAL A 90 -12.07 2.16 14.00
N ALA A 91 -13.00 1.42 14.61
CA ALA A 91 -13.83 0.46 13.90
C ALA A 91 -14.69 1.14 12.82
N SER A 92 -15.32 2.28 13.13
CA SER A 92 -16.07 3.08 12.18
C SER A 92 -15.18 3.62 11.06
N GLY A 93 -13.96 4.06 11.38
CA GLY A 93 -12.98 4.52 10.40
C GLY A 93 -12.58 3.41 9.42
N ILE A 94 -12.28 2.21 9.94
CA ILE A 94 -11.95 1.03 9.13
C ILE A 94 -13.14 0.63 8.24
N GLU A 95 -14.37 0.62 8.77
CA GLU A 95 -15.55 0.34 7.97
C GLU A 95 -15.74 1.36 6.84
N GLN A 96 -15.54 2.64 7.12
CA GLN A 96 -15.67 3.70 6.12
C GLN A 96 -14.59 3.56 5.03
N GLU A 97 -13.35 3.33 5.41
CA GLU A 97 -12.22 3.09 4.49
C GLU A 97 -12.45 1.83 3.65
N ALA A 98 -12.93 0.75 4.27
CA ALA A 98 -13.27 -0.48 3.57
C ALA A 98 -14.40 -0.26 2.54
N ARG A 99 -15.44 0.49 2.89
CA ARG A 99 -16.53 0.86 1.96
C ARG A 99 -16.03 1.73 0.82
N GLN A 100 -15.16 2.71 1.09
CA GLN A 100 -14.55 3.55 0.05
C GLN A 100 -13.68 2.72 -0.90
N THR A 101 -12.86 1.82 -0.35
CA THR A 101 -12.01 0.92 -1.12
C THR A 101 -12.84 -0.03 -1.96
N ALA A 102 -13.91 -0.61 -1.40
CA ALA A 102 -14.84 -1.46 -2.14
C ALA A 102 -15.54 -0.70 -3.28
N ALA A 103 -15.99 0.53 -3.03
CA ALA A 103 -16.59 1.37 -4.07
C ALA A 103 -15.59 1.70 -5.18
N LYS A 104 -14.33 1.98 -4.83
CA LYS A 104 -13.25 2.21 -5.79
C LYS A 104 -12.98 0.96 -6.64
N ILE A 105 -12.85 -0.21 -6.01
CA ILE A 105 -12.67 -1.48 -6.72
C ILE A 105 -13.82 -1.75 -7.69
N GLN A 106 -15.07 -1.50 -7.28
CA GLN A 106 -16.22 -1.66 -8.17
C GLN A 106 -16.19 -0.71 -9.36
N TYR A 107 -15.83 0.55 -9.13
CA TYR A 107 -15.69 1.55 -10.19
C TYR A 107 -14.58 1.18 -11.18
N ASP A 108 -13.41 0.78 -10.67
CA ASP A 108 -12.27 0.36 -11.47
C ASP A 108 -12.62 -0.90 -12.28
N ALA A 109 -13.27 -1.89 -11.66
CA ALA A 109 -13.73 -3.10 -12.34
C ALA A 109 -14.78 -2.82 -13.44
N GLN A 110 -15.70 -1.88 -13.23
CA GLN A 110 -16.66 -1.47 -14.27
C GLN A 110 -15.94 -0.79 -15.44
N THR A 111 -14.99 0.08 -15.13
CA THR A 111 -14.19 0.79 -16.14
C THR A 111 -13.37 -0.19 -16.97
N GLU A 112 -12.70 -1.14 -16.31
CA GLU A 112 -11.94 -2.21 -16.97
C GLU A 112 -12.85 -3.13 -17.80
N ALA A 113 -14.02 -3.51 -17.29
CA ALA A 113 -14.98 -4.32 -18.04
C ALA A 113 -15.45 -3.63 -19.33
N VAL A 114 -15.69 -2.32 -19.28
CA VAL A 114 -16.05 -1.53 -20.47
C VAL A 114 -14.88 -1.44 -21.45
N ALA A 115 -13.65 -1.22 -20.96
CA ALA A 115 -12.46 -1.18 -21.78
C ALA A 115 -12.21 -2.52 -22.51
N THR A 116 -12.29 -3.64 -21.77
CA THR A 116 -12.15 -4.99 -22.31
C THR A 116 -13.22 -5.30 -23.35
N ARG A 117 -14.49 -4.95 -23.07
CA ARG A 117 -15.58 -5.12 -24.05
C ARG A 117 -15.31 -4.35 -25.34
N ASN A 118 -14.83 -3.12 -25.25
CA ASN A 118 -14.50 -2.32 -26.43
C ASN A 118 -13.32 -2.91 -27.22
N ALA A 119 -12.29 -3.42 -26.53
CA ALA A 119 -11.18 -4.12 -27.15
C ALA A 119 -11.63 -5.40 -27.88
N GLU A 120 -12.48 -6.22 -27.24
CA GLU A 120 -13.07 -7.41 -27.86
C GLU A 120 -13.92 -7.08 -29.09
N LEU A 121 -14.73 -6.02 -29.03
CA LEU A 121 -15.49 -5.54 -30.19
C LEU A 121 -14.58 -5.08 -31.34
N GLY A 122 -13.42 -4.49 -31.03
CA GLY A 122 -12.39 -4.17 -32.01
C GLY A 122 -11.84 -5.42 -32.70
N ASN A 123 -11.43 -6.41 -31.91
CA ASN A 123 -10.94 -7.70 -32.42
C ASN A 123 -11.98 -8.43 -33.27
N LEU A 124 -13.26 -8.40 -32.88
CA LEU A 124 -14.35 -8.98 -33.67
C LEU A 124 -14.52 -8.27 -35.01
N ARG A 125 -14.42 -6.94 -35.06
CA ARG A 125 -14.47 -6.19 -36.32
C ARG A 125 -13.31 -6.58 -37.24
N GLU A 126 -12.11 -6.71 -36.71
CA GLU A 126 -10.94 -7.13 -37.48
C GLU A 126 -11.11 -8.55 -38.06
N GLN A 127 -11.60 -9.50 -37.25
CA GLN A 127 -11.92 -10.86 -37.72
C GLN A 127 -13.00 -10.86 -38.82
N VAL A 128 -14.04 -10.05 -38.67
CA VAL A 128 -15.10 -9.91 -39.69
C VAL A 128 -14.54 -9.31 -40.98
N LEU A 129 -13.63 -8.32 -40.89
CA LEU A 129 -12.96 -7.76 -42.07
C LEU A 129 -12.11 -8.83 -42.78
N GLN A 130 -11.31 -9.61 -42.05
CA GLN A 130 -10.51 -10.68 -42.63
C GLN A 130 -11.37 -11.74 -43.34
N ILE A 131 -12.48 -12.16 -42.71
CA ILE A 131 -13.44 -13.10 -43.32
C ILE A 131 -14.06 -12.48 -44.58
N SER A 132 -14.46 -11.21 -44.53
CA SER A 132 -15.08 -10.51 -45.66
C SER A 132 -14.12 -10.40 -46.85
N VAL A 133 -12.85 -10.06 -46.61
CA VAL A 133 -11.80 -10.04 -47.65
C VAL A 133 -11.57 -11.44 -48.22
N ALA A 134 -11.52 -12.48 -47.39
CA ALA A 134 -11.36 -13.86 -47.85
C ALA A 134 -12.53 -14.31 -48.74
N VAL A 135 -13.77 -13.96 -48.38
CA VAL A 135 -14.97 -14.25 -49.17
C VAL A 135 -14.95 -13.46 -50.49
N ALA A 136 -14.63 -12.17 -50.45
CA ALA A 136 -14.54 -11.33 -51.64
C ALA A 136 -13.47 -11.85 -52.63
N SER A 137 -12.28 -12.22 -52.13
CA SER A 137 -11.21 -12.82 -52.93
C SER A 137 -11.63 -14.13 -53.59
N ARG A 138 -12.42 -14.96 -52.90
CA ARG A 138 -12.95 -16.20 -53.46
C ARG A 138 -13.99 -15.95 -54.55
N ILE A 139 -14.93 -15.04 -54.33
CA ILE A 139 -15.94 -14.65 -55.34
C ILE A 139 -15.28 -14.06 -56.58
N LEU A 140 -14.29 -13.17 -56.39
CA LEU A 140 -13.50 -12.61 -57.49
C LEU A 140 -12.71 -13.70 -58.23
N GLY A 141 -12.04 -14.61 -57.51
CA GLY A 141 -11.28 -15.71 -58.10
C GLY A 141 -12.14 -16.67 -58.93
N GLU A 142 -13.40 -16.89 -58.54
CA GLU A 142 -14.35 -17.72 -59.29
C GLU A 142 -15.04 -16.98 -60.46
N ASN A 143 -15.02 -15.63 -60.50
CA ASN A 143 -15.76 -14.81 -61.50
C ASN A 143 -14.89 -13.91 -62.39
N ILE A 144 -13.58 -14.16 -62.50
CA ILE A 144 -12.75 -13.47 -63.49
C ILE A 144 -13.02 -14.05 -64.89
N ASP A 145 -13.81 -13.30 -65.66
CA ASP A 145 -13.97 -13.47 -67.10
C ASP A 145 -12.83 -12.75 -67.85
N ALA A 146 -12.41 -13.28 -69.00
CA ALA A 146 -11.26 -12.80 -69.76
C ALA A 146 -11.34 -11.31 -70.11
N ALA A 147 -12.56 -10.78 -70.29
CA ALA A 147 -12.82 -9.37 -70.56
C ALA A 147 -12.52 -8.45 -69.36
N LYS A 148 -12.78 -8.88 -68.12
CA LYS A 148 -12.47 -8.10 -66.91
C LYS A 148 -10.97 -8.07 -66.64
N GLN A 149 -10.27 -9.16 -66.95
CA GLN A 149 -8.82 -9.25 -66.79
C GLN A 149 -8.07 -8.25 -67.70
N GLN A 150 -8.52 -8.05 -68.94
CA GLN A 150 -7.97 -7.01 -69.82
C GLN A 150 -8.23 -5.59 -69.29
N SER A 151 -9.40 -5.32 -68.70
CA SER A 151 -9.70 -4.01 -68.14
C SER A 151 -8.85 -3.68 -66.91
N LEU A 152 -8.53 -4.68 -66.07
CA LEU A 152 -7.68 -4.52 -64.89
C LEU A 152 -6.21 -4.30 -65.26
N VAL A 153 -5.71 -4.99 -66.28
CA VAL A 153 -4.36 -4.77 -66.83
C VAL A 153 -4.23 -3.36 -67.42
N ASN A 154 -5.24 -2.90 -68.15
CA ASN A 154 -5.23 -1.55 -68.74
C ASN A 154 -5.26 -0.44 -67.67
N ASN A 155 -6.04 -0.62 -66.60
CA ASN A 155 -6.07 0.33 -65.49
C ASN A 155 -4.76 0.30 -64.68
N PHE A 156 -4.14 -0.87 -64.48
CA PHE A 156 -2.84 -0.99 -63.81
C PHE A 156 -1.70 -0.34 -64.62
N ILE A 157 -1.73 -0.46 -65.95
CA ILE A 157 -0.78 0.22 -66.84
C ILE A 157 -0.99 1.74 -66.82
N ALA A 158 -2.23 2.22 -66.65
CA ALA A 158 -2.53 3.65 -66.53
C ALA A 158 -2.10 4.26 -65.18
N GLU A 159 -1.99 3.45 -64.13
CA GLU A 159 -1.55 3.85 -62.79
C GLU A 159 -0.05 3.67 -62.53
N LEU A 160 0.73 3.20 -63.50
CA LEU A 160 2.20 3.15 -63.39
C LEU A 160 2.77 4.58 -63.30
N PRO A 161 3.43 4.96 -62.19
CA PRO A 161 4.06 6.26 -62.03
C PRO A 161 5.20 6.44 -63.03
N ALA A 162 5.40 7.67 -63.51
CA ALA A 162 6.38 8.06 -64.53
C ALA A 162 7.87 7.85 -64.13
N ASP A 163 8.15 7.25 -62.98
CA ASP A 163 9.49 7.09 -62.40
C ASP A 163 10.22 5.80 -62.84
N ALA A 164 9.59 4.97 -63.67
CA ALA A 164 10.17 3.73 -64.19
C ALA A 164 10.70 3.82 -65.64
N ARG A 165 10.84 5.03 -66.22
CA ARG A 165 11.47 5.23 -67.54
C ARG A 165 12.87 5.82 -67.39
N GLY A 166 13.88 5.06 -67.81
CA GLY A 166 15.20 5.59 -68.16
C GLY A 166 16.28 5.52 -67.08
N LEU A 167 16.70 4.30 -66.72
CA LEU A 167 17.99 4.10 -66.03
C LEU A 167 18.76 2.96 -66.72
N GLY A 168 19.80 3.36 -67.46
CA GLY A 168 20.74 2.45 -68.11
C GLY A 168 21.68 1.79 -67.12
N GLY A 169 21.92 0.50 -67.35
CA GLY A 169 22.81 -0.38 -66.59
C GLY A 169 22.51 -1.82 -66.96
N SER A 170 23.50 -2.72 -66.91
CA SER A 170 23.35 -4.14 -67.24
C SER A 170 22.17 -4.78 -66.50
N ILE A 171 21.11 -5.13 -67.23
CA ILE A 171 19.86 -5.67 -66.68
C ILE A 171 19.86 -7.18 -66.84
N GLU A 172 19.69 -7.90 -65.73
CA GLU A 172 19.42 -9.33 -65.72
C GLU A 172 17.89 -9.52 -65.65
N VAL A 173 17.28 -9.95 -66.76
CA VAL A 173 15.82 -10.12 -66.86
C VAL A 173 15.49 -11.59 -66.62
N VAL A 174 14.88 -11.89 -65.48
CA VAL A 174 14.50 -13.26 -65.12
C VAL A 174 13.03 -13.50 -65.46
N SER A 175 12.73 -14.38 -66.43
CA SER A 175 11.36 -14.66 -66.92
C SER A 175 11.01 -16.13 -66.73
N ALA A 176 9.75 -16.45 -66.38
CA ALA A 176 9.27 -17.82 -66.18
C ALA A 176 8.90 -18.58 -67.50
N MET A 177 8.96 -17.92 -68.66
CA MET A 177 8.70 -18.52 -69.99
C MET A 177 9.63 -17.92 -71.06
N PRO A 178 9.93 -18.66 -72.15
CA PRO A 178 10.80 -18.16 -73.22
C PRO A 178 10.14 -16.99 -73.96
N LEU A 179 10.77 -15.82 -73.90
CA LEU A 179 10.34 -14.61 -74.61
C LEU A 179 10.53 -14.79 -76.13
N THR A 180 9.57 -14.28 -76.92
CA THR A 180 9.67 -14.29 -78.38
C THR A 180 10.60 -13.18 -78.90
N ALA A 181 11.18 -13.38 -80.09
CA ALA A 181 12.18 -12.48 -80.67
C ALA A 181 11.69 -11.02 -80.87
N ALA A 182 10.37 -10.81 -80.96
CA ALA A 182 9.77 -9.48 -81.06
C ALA A 182 9.78 -8.72 -79.72
N GLU A 183 9.63 -9.43 -78.60
CA GLU A 183 9.57 -8.85 -77.25
C GLU A 183 10.98 -8.49 -76.75
N GLN A 184 12.00 -9.25 -77.17
CA GLN A 184 13.40 -8.94 -76.90
C GLN A 184 13.86 -7.63 -77.57
N ALA A 185 13.33 -7.31 -78.76
CA ALA A 185 13.68 -6.09 -79.48
C ALA A 185 13.09 -4.82 -78.82
N GLN A 186 11.90 -4.93 -78.22
CA GLN A 186 11.20 -3.81 -77.61
C GLN A 186 11.80 -3.45 -76.23
N ILE A 187 12.24 -4.43 -75.46
CA ILE A 187 12.92 -4.22 -74.16
C ILE A 187 14.30 -3.57 -74.35
N THR A 188 15.03 -3.94 -75.41
CA THR A 188 16.35 -3.36 -75.70
C THR A 188 16.27 -1.89 -76.11
N SER A 189 15.16 -1.47 -76.75
CA SER A 189 14.91 -0.08 -77.17
C SER A 189 14.58 0.85 -76.00
N GLU A 190 13.89 0.37 -74.96
CA GLU A 190 13.48 1.22 -73.82
C GLU A 190 14.51 1.23 -72.68
N VAL A 191 15.39 0.23 -72.59
CA VAL A 191 16.30 0.05 -71.45
C VAL A 191 17.74 0.55 -71.73
N GLY A 192 18.17 0.65 -72.98
CA GLY A 192 19.43 1.34 -73.34
C GLY A 192 20.72 0.72 -72.76
N ALA A 193 20.82 -0.61 -72.67
CA ALA A 193 22.01 -1.31 -72.17
C ALA A 193 22.45 -2.43 -73.15
N SER A 194 23.77 -2.53 -73.37
CA SER A 194 24.39 -3.35 -74.44
C SER A 194 24.64 -4.82 -74.09
N ASP A 195 24.35 -5.28 -72.88
CA ASP A 195 24.49 -6.68 -72.47
C ASP A 195 23.46 -7.02 -71.37
N ALA A 196 22.51 -7.89 -71.71
CA ALA A 196 21.47 -8.40 -70.82
C ALA A 196 21.52 -9.93 -70.79
N SER A 197 21.67 -10.50 -69.59
CA SER A 197 21.63 -11.94 -69.34
C SER A 197 20.22 -12.32 -68.87
N PHE A 198 19.62 -13.34 -69.48
CA PHE A 198 18.25 -13.77 -69.20
C PHE A 198 18.29 -15.14 -68.51
N SER A 199 17.78 -15.24 -67.28
CA SER A 199 17.69 -16.49 -66.51
C SER A 199 16.24 -16.84 -66.21
N VAL A 200 15.90 -18.09 -65.91
CA VAL A 200 14.50 -18.54 -65.74
C VAL A 200 14.34 -19.16 -64.36
N ASP A 201 13.55 -18.52 -63.49
CA ASP A 201 13.22 -19.04 -62.16
C ASP A 201 11.71 -19.34 -62.05
N PRO A 202 11.30 -20.63 -61.93
CA PRO A 202 9.89 -21.03 -61.84
C PRO A 202 9.20 -20.73 -60.49
N SER A 203 9.87 -20.12 -59.51
CA SER A 203 9.31 -19.90 -58.17
C SER A 203 8.46 -18.63 -58.02
N ILE A 204 8.33 -17.82 -59.08
CA ILE A 204 7.62 -16.53 -59.05
C ILE A 204 6.22 -16.69 -59.67
N LEU A 205 5.17 -16.49 -58.87
CA LEU A 205 3.76 -16.63 -59.27
C LEU A 205 3.22 -15.44 -60.12
N GLY A 206 4.10 -14.75 -60.84
CA GLY A 206 3.79 -13.58 -61.65
C GLY A 206 4.39 -12.28 -61.10
N GLY A 207 4.95 -11.49 -62.02
CA GLY A 207 5.68 -10.24 -61.76
C GLY A 207 7.09 -10.27 -62.36
N LEU A 208 7.72 -9.10 -62.44
CA LEU A 208 9.09 -8.93 -62.95
C LEU A 208 9.96 -8.48 -61.77
N VAL A 209 11.09 -9.17 -61.56
CA VAL A 209 12.08 -8.82 -60.55
C VAL A 209 13.31 -8.34 -61.29
N VAL A 210 13.67 -7.06 -61.09
CA VAL A 210 14.87 -6.48 -61.69
C VAL A 210 15.91 -6.31 -60.61
N ARG A 211 17.10 -6.90 -60.82
CA ARG A 211 18.24 -6.80 -59.91
C ARG A 211 19.41 -6.12 -60.63
N TRP A 212 20.03 -5.15 -59.96
CA TRP A 212 21.33 -4.60 -60.37
C TRP A 212 22.26 -4.52 -59.15
N SER A 213 23.54 -4.24 -59.38
CA SER A 213 24.64 -4.27 -58.40
C SER A 213 24.51 -3.33 -57.20
N GLY A 214 23.39 -2.62 -57.04
CA GLY A 214 23.08 -1.79 -55.88
C GLY A 214 21.63 -1.81 -55.40
N GLY A 215 20.76 -2.70 -55.92
CA GLY A 215 19.35 -2.71 -55.53
C GLY A 215 18.51 -3.82 -56.15
N LEU A 216 17.43 -4.18 -55.44
CA LEU A 216 16.41 -5.12 -55.88
C LEU A 216 15.07 -4.39 -55.94
N VAL A 217 14.44 -4.34 -57.11
CA VAL A 217 13.06 -3.88 -57.26
C VAL A 217 12.19 -5.09 -57.55
N ASP A 218 11.32 -5.41 -56.60
CA ASP A 218 10.41 -6.56 -56.65
C ASP A 218 8.98 -6.08 -56.92
N GLY A 219 8.55 -6.24 -58.18
CA GLY A 219 7.18 -5.98 -58.64
C GLY A 219 6.25 -7.18 -58.51
N SER A 220 6.60 -8.22 -57.72
CA SER A 220 5.77 -9.40 -57.58
C SER A 220 4.45 -9.11 -56.86
N VAL A 221 3.41 -9.81 -57.28
CA VAL A 221 2.04 -9.71 -56.72
C VAL A 221 2.04 -9.97 -55.20
N ARG A 222 2.97 -10.80 -54.72
CA ARG A 222 3.20 -11.07 -53.29
C ARG A 222 3.65 -9.82 -52.52
N SER A 223 4.53 -9.01 -53.10
CA SER A 223 5.02 -7.77 -52.49
C SER A 223 3.91 -6.73 -52.37
N GLN A 224 3.09 -6.55 -53.41
CA GLN A 224 1.96 -5.61 -53.42
C GLN A 224 0.87 -5.99 -52.42
N LEU A 225 0.51 -7.26 -52.31
CA LEU A 225 -0.43 -7.74 -51.29
C LEU A 225 0.11 -7.50 -49.85
N SER A 226 1.41 -7.66 -49.64
CA SER A 226 2.05 -7.39 -48.34
C SER A 226 2.14 -5.90 -47.98
N GLN A 227 2.19 -5.01 -48.98
CA GLN A 227 2.19 -3.56 -48.78
C GLN A 227 0.76 -3.06 -48.53
N MET A 228 -0.22 -3.59 -49.24
CA MET A 228 -1.63 -3.23 -49.04
C MET A 228 -2.15 -3.71 -47.67
N ALA A 229 -1.73 -4.90 -47.21
CA ALA A 229 -2.02 -5.38 -45.86
C ALA A 229 -1.38 -4.53 -44.74
N ARG A 230 -0.27 -3.84 -45.02
CA ARG A 230 0.39 -2.94 -44.05
C ARG A 230 -0.24 -1.55 -43.97
N ASN A 231 -0.88 -1.08 -45.04
CA ASN A 231 -1.56 0.22 -45.08
C ASN A 231 -3.01 0.19 -44.57
N LEU A 232 -3.51 -1.00 -44.20
CA LEU A 232 -4.86 -1.20 -43.62
C LEU A 232 -4.83 -1.37 -42.09
N ASN A 233 -3.65 -1.28 -41.48
CA ASN A 233 -3.42 -1.11 -40.03
C ASN A 233 -3.01 0.33 -39.73
#